data_AF-R6JWV0-F1
#
_entry.id   AF-R6JWV0-F1
#
_cell.length_a   1.000
_cell.length_b   1.000
_cell.length_c   1.000
_cell.angle_alpha   90.00
_cell.angle_beta   90.00
_cell.angle_gamma   90.00
#
_symmetry.space_group_name_H-M   'P 1'
#
loop_
_entity.id
_entity.type
_entity.pdbx_description
1 polymer ?
#
loop_
_entity_poly.entity_id
_entity_poly.type
_entity_poly.pdbx_seq_one_letter_code
_entity_poly.pdbx_strand_id
1 'polypeptide(L)'
;MNTHQVRNRYRFMGIGQDISPVVFADGVNEMGFGAAVLYFPGYARYDSPDPEDPSRPAVAALELTGFLLGLSASVEEAAFILRTIRIVGAQDSITGTIAPLHWLAADRTGKSMVIEKTADGLHLMDNPIGVLSNSPDFQWHLTNLRNYMNLSSSQNQSQTWGSLELTPLGQGAGSFGLPGDYTPPSRFVRTAFLKTHTPIPAGREEAVLACFHIMESVSIPKGPVITGRNTPDYTQYTAFINLSSREYFFRTYDNSCITSASLPGNPDTESGMKSLAVLNQPAAFCRLPESLGTF
;
A
#
# COMPACT_ATOMS: atom_id res chain seq x y z
N MET A 1 24.19 1.03 -7.08
CA MET A 1 25.58 1.41 -6.74
C MET A 1 26.07 0.44 -5.68
N ASN A 2 27.10 -0.36 -5.93
CA ASN A 2 27.56 -1.38 -4.97
C ASN A 2 28.56 -0.80 -3.98
N THR A 3 28.14 0.17 -3.17
CA THR A 3 29.04 0.90 -2.26
C THR A 3 29.20 0.19 -0.92
N HIS A 4 28.20 -0.57 -0.47
CA HIS A 4 28.18 -1.25 0.83
C HIS A 4 27.50 -2.62 0.72
N GLN A 5 27.89 -3.56 1.58
CA GLN A 5 27.15 -4.81 1.78
C GLN A 5 26.37 -4.73 3.09
N VAL A 6 25.05 -4.91 3.00
CA VAL A 6 24.14 -4.92 4.15
C VAL A 6 23.72 -6.36 4.41
N ARG A 7 23.87 -6.81 5.65
CA ARG A 7 23.39 -8.13 6.08
C ARG A 7 22.04 -7.97 6.77
N ASN A 8 21.03 -8.67 6.27
CA ASN A 8 19.71 -8.72 6.91
C ASN A 8 19.83 -9.31 8.32
N ARG A 9 19.21 -8.63 9.28
CA ARG A 9 19.00 -9.11 10.65
C ARG A 9 17.76 -9.99 10.75
N TYR A 10 16.76 -9.70 9.92
CA TYR A 10 15.47 -10.37 9.90
C TYR A 10 15.19 -11.01 8.54
N ARG A 11 14.57 -12.19 8.57
CA ARG A 11 13.93 -12.83 7.42
C ARG A 11 12.66 -12.06 7.08
N PHE A 12 12.36 -11.96 5.79
CA PHE A 12 11.14 -11.34 5.31
C PHE A 12 10.62 -11.98 4.03
N MET A 13 9.34 -11.76 3.76
CA MET A 13 8.67 -12.13 2.53
C MET A 13 7.95 -10.91 1.96
N GLY A 14 7.75 -10.87 0.65
CA GLY A 14 7.10 -9.74 -0.01
C GLY A 14 6.91 -9.96 -1.49
N ILE A 15 6.15 -9.06 -2.11
CA ILE A 15 6.06 -8.98 -3.56
C ILE A 15 7.17 -8.05 -4.06
N GLY A 16 7.88 -8.50 -5.09
CA GLY A 16 9.01 -7.78 -5.64
C GLY A 16 9.22 -8.07 -7.12
N GLN A 17 10.20 -7.39 -7.70
CA GLN A 17 10.60 -7.57 -9.08
C GLN A 17 12.02 -8.12 -9.14
N ASP A 18 12.19 -9.19 -9.92
CA ASP A 18 13.49 -9.80 -10.21
C ASP A 18 14.24 -8.94 -11.24
N ILE A 19 14.74 -7.81 -10.76
CA ILE A 19 15.79 -7.01 -11.40
C ILE A 19 17.08 -7.21 -10.57
N SER A 20 18.24 -6.78 -11.08
CA SER A 20 19.51 -6.93 -10.34
C SER A 20 19.86 -5.62 -9.62
N PRO A 21 19.80 -5.55 -8.27
CA PRO A 21 19.29 -6.55 -7.30
C PRO A 21 17.77 -6.53 -7.17
N VAL A 22 17.19 -7.59 -6.61
CA VAL A 22 15.72 -7.74 -6.46
C VAL A 22 15.18 -6.61 -5.59
N VAL A 23 14.14 -5.94 -6.08
CA VAL A 23 13.47 -4.85 -5.36
C VAL A 23 12.12 -5.31 -4.84
N PHE A 24 11.74 -4.84 -3.65
CA PHE A 24 10.47 -5.21 -3.02
C PHE A 24 9.50 -4.04 -3.07
N ALA A 25 8.29 -4.29 -3.58
CA ALA A 25 7.20 -3.33 -3.57
C ALA A 25 6.59 -3.24 -2.16
N ASP A 26 6.42 -4.38 -1.51
CA ASP A 26 5.89 -4.47 -0.16
C ASP A 26 6.27 -5.80 0.50
N GLY A 27 6.07 -5.92 1.81
CA GLY A 27 6.34 -7.17 2.53
C GLY A 27 6.18 -7.08 4.04
N VAL A 28 6.53 -8.18 4.71
CA VAL A 28 6.57 -8.33 6.17
C VAL A 28 7.75 -9.19 6.58
N ASN A 29 8.34 -8.85 7.73
CA ASN A 29 9.44 -9.61 8.31
C ASN A 29 9.00 -10.48 9.49
N GLU A 30 9.92 -11.31 10.01
CA GLU A 30 9.63 -12.24 11.10
C GLU A 30 9.23 -11.60 12.43
N MET A 31 9.51 -10.29 12.59
CA MET A 31 9.09 -9.49 13.74
C MET A 31 7.66 -8.94 13.60
N GLY A 32 7.09 -9.02 12.39
CA GLY A 32 5.80 -8.42 12.05
C GLY A 32 5.87 -6.92 11.79
N PHE A 33 7.03 -6.42 11.35
CA PHE A 33 7.16 -5.13 10.72
C PHE A 33 6.87 -5.28 9.22
N GLY A 34 5.97 -4.44 8.70
CA GLY A 34 5.60 -4.40 7.30
C GLY A 34 5.88 -3.04 6.68
N ALA A 35 6.22 -3.04 5.40
CA ALA A 35 6.48 -1.84 4.61
C ALA A 35 5.95 -2.00 3.19
N ALA A 36 5.53 -0.90 2.59
CA ALA A 36 5.13 -0.80 1.18
C ALA A 36 5.64 0.51 0.57
N VAL A 37 6.00 0.48 -0.71
CA VAL A 37 6.40 1.66 -1.48
C VAL A 37 5.35 2.02 -2.53
N LEU A 38 5.07 3.32 -2.66
CA LEU A 38 4.11 3.86 -3.61
C LEU A 38 4.71 5.05 -4.36
N TYR A 39 4.16 5.38 -5.52
CA TYR A 39 4.60 6.53 -6.31
C TYR A 39 4.32 7.88 -5.61
N PHE A 40 5.25 8.82 -5.71
CA PHE A 40 5.16 10.18 -5.15
C PHE A 40 5.62 11.28 -6.13
N PRO A 41 5.06 11.32 -7.36
CA PRO A 41 5.51 12.20 -8.43
C PRO A 41 5.36 13.68 -8.08
N GLY A 42 6.34 14.50 -8.47
CA GLY A 42 6.36 15.94 -8.23
C GLY A 42 6.97 16.35 -6.89
N TYR A 43 6.87 15.51 -5.86
CA TYR A 43 7.25 15.85 -4.48
C TYR A 43 8.55 15.18 -4.03
N ALA A 44 8.77 13.90 -4.40
CA ALA A 44 9.98 13.17 -4.02
C ALA A 44 11.26 13.91 -4.48
N ARG A 45 12.22 14.10 -3.57
CA ARG A 45 13.55 14.68 -3.81
C ARG A 45 14.57 14.00 -2.91
N TYR A 46 15.54 13.33 -3.52
CA TYR A 46 16.53 12.51 -2.83
C TYR A 46 17.85 13.24 -2.63
N ASP A 47 18.66 12.69 -1.73
CA ASP A 47 20.02 13.18 -1.47
C ASP A 47 20.93 12.97 -2.69
N SER A 48 21.97 13.81 -2.80
CA SER A 48 23.01 13.64 -3.82
C SER A 48 23.72 12.28 -3.69
N PRO A 49 24.02 11.58 -4.80
CA PRO A 49 24.78 10.33 -4.77
C PRO A 49 26.20 10.55 -4.22
N ASP A 50 26.80 11.71 -4.52
CA ASP A 50 28.12 12.12 -4.01
C ASP A 50 27.95 12.72 -2.59
N PRO A 51 28.42 12.03 -1.53
CA PRO A 51 28.21 12.47 -0.16
C PRO A 51 28.93 13.78 0.15
N GLU A 52 28.21 14.74 0.74
CA GLU A 52 28.84 15.76 1.59
C GLU A 52 29.27 15.17 2.94
N ASP A 53 28.62 14.09 3.39
CA ASP A 53 28.91 13.39 4.65
C ASP A 53 29.07 11.87 4.42
N PRO A 54 30.30 11.33 4.46
CA PRO A 54 30.56 9.92 4.26
C PRO A 54 30.17 9.03 5.46
N SER A 55 29.77 9.62 6.61
CA SER A 55 29.40 8.85 7.80
C SER A 55 28.02 8.19 7.70
N ARG A 56 27.17 8.65 6.77
CA ARG A 56 25.81 8.12 6.54
C ARG A 56 25.76 7.30 5.25
N PRO A 57 25.52 5.97 5.33
CA PRO A 57 25.45 5.12 4.14
C PRO A 57 24.26 5.54 3.26
N ALA A 58 24.46 5.48 1.94
CA ALA A 58 23.41 5.75 0.98
C ALA A 58 22.62 4.48 0.67
N VAL A 59 21.30 4.59 0.69
CA VAL A 59 20.37 3.54 0.28
C VAL A 59 19.57 4.06 -0.91
N ALA A 60 19.54 3.31 -2.01
CA ALA A 60 18.73 3.68 -3.16
C ALA A 60 17.24 3.62 -2.79
N ALA A 61 16.45 4.61 -3.22
CA ALA A 61 15.01 4.65 -2.95
C ALA A 61 14.30 3.33 -3.34
N LEU A 62 14.69 2.72 -4.46
CA LEU A 62 14.14 1.43 -4.92
C LEU A 62 14.47 0.24 -3.99
N GLU A 63 15.54 0.33 -3.20
CA GLU A 63 15.98 -0.73 -2.28
C GLU A 63 15.46 -0.53 -0.86
N LEU A 64 14.90 0.65 -0.55
CA LEU A 64 14.58 1.05 0.82
C LEU A 64 13.57 0.13 1.50
N THR A 65 12.57 -0.37 0.78
CA THR A 65 11.58 -1.32 1.32
C THR A 65 12.26 -2.59 1.85
N GLY A 66 13.09 -3.23 1.01
CA GLY A 66 13.83 -4.44 1.40
C GLY A 66 14.83 -4.17 2.52
N PHE A 67 15.51 -3.01 2.47
CA PHE A 67 16.42 -2.58 3.52
C PHE A 67 15.72 -2.44 4.88
N LEU A 68 14.56 -1.80 4.94
CA LEU A 68 13.79 -1.64 6.18
C LEU A 68 13.25 -2.98 6.69
N LEU A 69 12.71 -3.82 5.80
CA LEU A 69 12.22 -5.16 6.14
C LEU A 69 13.33 -6.04 6.72
N GLY A 70 14.56 -5.94 6.19
CA GLY A 70 15.71 -6.71 6.65
C GLY A 70 16.28 -6.26 7.99
N LEU A 71 15.98 -5.04 8.46
CA LEU A 71 16.69 -4.41 9.59
C LEU A 71 15.80 -3.88 10.72
N SER A 72 14.49 -3.73 10.53
CA SER A 72 13.60 -3.07 11.51
C SER A 72 12.63 -4.06 12.16
N ALA A 73 12.55 -4.11 13.49
CA ALA A 73 11.55 -4.90 14.22
C ALA A 73 10.25 -4.14 14.47
N SER A 74 10.27 -2.80 14.46
CA SER A 74 9.10 -1.94 14.67
C SER A 74 9.17 -0.65 13.86
N VAL A 75 8.08 0.11 13.86
CA VAL A 75 8.02 1.45 13.25
C VAL A 75 9.04 2.40 13.90
N GLU A 76 9.28 2.31 15.21
CA GLU A 76 10.28 3.12 15.91
C GLU A 76 11.71 2.78 15.48
N GLU A 77 12.04 1.49 15.35
CA GLU A 77 13.38 1.09 14.89
C GLU A 77 13.61 1.54 13.44
N ALA A 78 12.60 1.42 12.57
CA ALA A 78 12.65 1.95 11.21
C ALA A 78 12.90 3.48 11.21
N ALA A 79 12.20 4.23 12.05
CA ALA A 79 12.40 5.68 12.18
C ALA A 79 13.81 6.04 12.68
N PHE A 80 14.40 5.24 13.57
CA PHE A 80 15.78 5.42 14.02
C PHE A 80 16.78 5.17 12.87
N ILE A 81 16.63 4.06 12.16
CA ILE A 81 17.48 3.69 11.01
C ILE A 81 17.41 4.75 9.91
N LEU A 82 16.21 5.25 9.58
CA LEU A 82 16.05 6.25 8.51
C LEU A 82 16.81 7.55 8.76
N ARG A 83 17.06 7.92 10.03
CA ARG A 83 17.84 9.10 10.40
C ARG A 83 19.34 8.91 10.24
N THR A 84 19.84 7.67 10.17
CA THR A 84 21.26 7.37 10.07
C THR A 84 21.73 7.13 8.63
N ILE A 85 20.82 7.01 7.67
CA ILE A 85 21.11 6.78 6.26
C ILE A 85 20.81 8.02 5.40
N ARG A 86 21.32 8.04 4.17
CA ARG A 86 20.87 8.95 3.10
C ARG A 86 20.00 8.17 2.12
N ILE A 87 18.92 8.79 1.64
CA ILE A 87 18.07 8.18 0.61
C ILE A 87 18.46 8.81 -0.71
N VAL A 88 18.99 8.02 -1.63
CA VAL A 88 19.48 8.50 -2.94
C VAL A 88 18.61 7.97 -4.07
N GLY A 89 18.49 8.77 -5.13
CA GLY A 89 17.81 8.36 -6.35
C GLY A 89 18.75 7.58 -7.27
N ALA A 90 18.33 6.38 -7.70
CA ALA A 90 19.00 5.65 -8.77
C ALA A 90 18.30 5.95 -10.10
N GLN A 91 19.06 6.37 -11.11
CA GLN A 91 18.52 6.53 -12.47
C GLN A 91 18.28 5.15 -13.08
N ASP A 92 17.10 4.96 -13.64
CA ASP A 92 16.78 3.84 -14.51
C ASP A 92 17.61 3.94 -15.80
N SER A 93 18.31 2.87 -16.16
CA SER A 93 19.27 2.88 -17.27
C SER A 93 18.63 3.02 -18.64
N ILE A 94 17.33 2.75 -18.77
CA ILE A 94 16.59 2.80 -20.03
C ILE A 94 15.93 4.16 -20.20
N THR A 95 15.28 4.66 -19.16
CA THR A 95 14.47 5.88 -19.21
C THR A 95 15.20 7.12 -18.71
N GLY A 96 16.34 6.95 -18.02
CA GLY A 96 17.11 8.02 -17.40
C GLY A 96 16.39 8.72 -16.24
N THR A 97 15.22 8.21 -15.81
CA THR A 97 14.42 8.82 -14.75
C THR A 97 14.69 8.17 -13.41
N ILE A 98 14.40 8.90 -12.34
CA ILE A 98 14.44 8.38 -10.98
C ILE A 98 12.99 8.17 -10.55
N ALA A 99 12.67 6.97 -10.07
CA ALA A 99 11.34 6.66 -9.55
C ALA A 99 11.03 7.58 -8.35
N PRO A 100 9.95 8.39 -8.40
CA PRO A 100 9.54 9.22 -7.28
C PRO A 100 8.68 8.37 -6.34
N LEU A 101 9.14 8.16 -5.11
CA LEU A 101 8.60 7.16 -4.19
C LEU A 101 8.40 7.74 -2.78
N HIS A 102 7.42 7.20 -2.08
CA HIS A 102 7.21 7.35 -0.64
C HIS A 102 6.80 6.01 -0.04
N TRP A 103 6.87 5.87 1.28
CA TRP A 103 6.67 4.58 1.94
C TRP A 103 5.64 4.65 3.05
N LEU A 104 4.89 3.56 3.20
CA LEU A 104 4.05 3.28 4.36
C LEU A 104 4.69 2.15 5.15
N ALA A 105 4.86 2.34 6.45
CA ALA A 105 5.30 1.32 7.39
C ALA A 105 4.23 1.07 8.45
N ALA A 106 4.16 -0.16 8.95
CA ALA A 106 3.31 -0.54 10.07
C ALA A 106 3.90 -1.72 10.86
N ASP A 107 3.50 -1.88 12.11
CA ASP A 107 3.89 -3.03 12.93
C ASP A 107 2.71 -3.66 13.68
N ARG A 108 2.99 -4.74 14.40
CA ARG A 108 2.00 -5.56 15.14
C ARG A 108 1.24 -4.80 16.24
N THR A 109 1.74 -3.64 16.67
CA THR A 109 1.04 -2.80 17.66
C THR A 109 -0.11 -2.03 17.02
N GLY A 110 -0.17 -1.98 15.69
CA GLY A 110 -1.10 -1.14 14.93
C GLY A 110 -0.56 0.26 14.64
N LYS A 111 0.65 0.60 15.09
CA LYS A 111 1.31 1.84 14.73
C LYS A 111 1.61 1.85 13.23
N SER A 112 1.42 3.01 12.60
CA SER A 112 1.74 3.23 11.20
C SER A 112 2.45 4.57 11.01
N MET A 113 3.38 4.61 10.05
CA MET A 113 4.18 5.78 9.72
C MET A 113 4.27 5.96 8.20
N VAL A 114 4.14 7.20 7.75
CA VAL A 114 4.47 7.61 6.38
C VAL A 114 5.87 8.19 6.34
N ILE A 115 6.64 7.79 5.31
CA ILE A 115 8.01 8.23 5.07
C ILE A 115 8.04 8.96 3.74
N GLU A 116 8.31 10.25 3.78
CA GLU A 116 8.43 11.11 2.59
C GLU A 116 9.78 11.82 2.59
N LYS A 117 10.47 11.80 1.45
CA LYS A 117 11.74 12.50 1.26
C LYS A 117 11.57 13.56 0.18
N THR A 118 11.50 14.81 0.59
CA THR A 118 11.17 15.99 -0.21
C THR A 118 12.32 16.99 -0.21
N ALA A 119 12.15 18.12 -0.91
CA ALA A 119 13.19 19.13 -1.11
C ALA A 119 13.73 19.73 0.20
N ASP A 120 12.87 19.82 1.21
CA ASP A 120 13.16 20.35 2.55
C ASP A 120 13.66 19.28 3.53
N GLY A 121 13.58 17.98 3.21
CA GLY A 121 14.16 16.94 4.06
C GLY A 121 13.40 15.61 4.08
N LEU A 122 13.78 14.79 5.07
CA LEU A 122 13.12 13.53 5.40
C LEU A 122 12.01 13.80 6.44
N HIS A 123 10.78 13.44 6.09
CA HIS A 123 9.61 13.53 6.94
C HIS A 123 9.17 12.13 7.36
N LEU A 124 9.11 11.91 8.68
CA LEU A 124 8.65 10.69 9.31
C LEU A 124 7.40 11.05 10.11
N MET A 125 6.23 10.65 9.62
CA MET A 125 4.94 11.13 10.13
C MET A 125 4.10 9.98 10.66
N ASP A 126 3.56 10.12 11.86
CA ASP A 126 2.55 9.19 12.38
C ASP A 126 1.33 9.19 11.46
N ASN A 127 0.82 7.99 11.16
CA ASN A 127 -0.34 7.80 10.29
C ASN A 127 -1.55 7.29 11.09
N PRO A 128 -2.34 8.18 11.73
CA PRO A 128 -3.49 7.76 12.53
C PRO A 128 -4.63 7.19 11.68
N ILE A 129 -4.69 7.52 10.39
CA ILE A 129 -5.71 7.00 9.49
C ILE A 129 -5.34 5.65 8.88
N GLY A 130 -4.05 5.29 8.88
CA GLY A 130 -3.53 4.03 8.33
C GLY A 130 -3.75 3.88 6.82
N VAL A 131 -3.78 4.99 6.07
CA VAL A 131 -4.00 5.03 4.62
C VAL A 131 -2.90 5.88 3.98
N LEU A 132 -2.44 5.47 2.80
CA LEU A 132 -1.55 6.24 1.94
C LEU A 132 -1.93 5.98 0.48
N SER A 133 -1.82 6.99 -0.38
CA SER A 133 -1.98 6.84 -1.83
C SER A 133 -0.73 7.31 -2.56
N ASN A 134 -0.78 8.44 -3.25
CA ASN A 134 0.33 9.07 -3.96
C ASN A 134 0.29 10.58 -3.65
N SER A 135 0.92 11.40 -4.48
CA SER A 135 0.94 12.86 -4.33
C SER A 135 -0.47 13.49 -4.21
N PRO A 136 -0.63 14.63 -3.51
CA PRO A 136 0.36 15.42 -2.77
C PRO A 136 0.94 14.76 -1.51
N ASP A 137 1.72 15.50 -0.72
CA ASP A 137 2.26 15.03 0.56
C ASP A 137 1.17 14.60 1.55
N PHE A 138 1.55 13.77 2.51
CA PHE A 138 0.62 13.16 3.45
C PHE A 138 -0.13 14.17 4.32
N GLN A 139 0.51 15.27 4.73
CA GLN A 139 -0.17 16.31 5.54
C GLN A 139 -1.28 17.01 4.76
N TRP A 140 -1.07 17.21 3.46
CA TRP A 140 -2.13 17.71 2.59
C TRP A 140 -3.31 16.74 2.55
N HIS A 141 -3.09 15.43 2.43
CA HIS A 141 -4.18 14.44 2.43
C HIS A 141 -4.96 14.45 3.75
N LEU A 142 -4.28 14.54 4.90
CA LEU A 142 -4.95 14.69 6.19
C LEU A 142 -5.79 15.97 6.27
N THR A 143 -5.27 17.07 5.74
CA THR A 143 -6.02 18.33 5.65
C THR A 143 -7.24 18.18 4.74
N ASN A 144 -7.09 17.49 3.60
CA ASN A 144 -8.15 17.28 2.63
C ASN A 144 -9.34 16.49 3.23
N LEU A 145 -9.11 15.56 4.17
CA LEU A 145 -10.20 14.84 4.86
C LEU A 145 -11.22 15.78 5.53
N ARG A 146 -10.81 16.99 5.92
CA ARG A 146 -11.71 17.99 6.53
C ARG A 146 -12.81 18.46 5.57
N ASN A 147 -12.59 18.38 4.26
CA ASN A 147 -13.63 18.66 3.26
C ASN A 147 -14.75 17.60 3.26
N TYR A 148 -14.51 16.44 3.85
CA TYR A 148 -15.39 15.27 3.85
C TYR A 148 -15.88 14.88 5.24
N MET A 149 -15.67 15.73 6.25
CA MET A 149 -16.00 15.42 7.65
C MET A 149 -17.50 15.20 7.92
N ASN A 150 -18.37 15.61 6.99
CA ASN A 150 -19.82 15.44 7.09
C ASN A 150 -20.34 14.15 6.42
N LEU A 151 -19.47 13.36 5.79
CA LEU A 151 -19.87 12.07 5.24
C LEU A 151 -20.30 11.12 6.38
N SER A 152 -21.27 10.27 6.09
CA SER A 152 -21.81 9.29 7.04
C SER A 152 -22.20 8.00 6.34
N SER A 153 -22.12 6.88 7.06
CA SER A 153 -22.71 5.60 6.65
C SER A 153 -24.23 5.56 6.81
N SER A 154 -24.80 6.53 7.56
CA SER A 154 -26.24 6.57 7.86
C SER A 154 -27.02 7.23 6.74
N GLN A 155 -28.23 6.74 6.51
CA GLN A 155 -29.13 7.31 5.51
C GLN A 155 -29.67 8.68 5.97
N ASN A 156 -29.71 9.64 5.06
CA ASN A 156 -30.34 10.93 5.32
C ASN A 156 -31.85 10.76 5.46
N GLN A 157 -32.45 11.53 6.38
CA GLN A 157 -33.91 11.58 6.55
C GLN A 157 -34.53 12.50 5.50
N SER A 158 -35.84 12.38 5.30
CA SER A 158 -36.63 13.32 4.49
C SER A 158 -36.38 14.76 4.95
N GLN A 159 -36.46 15.71 4.02
CA GLN A 159 -36.38 17.15 4.31
C GLN A 159 -37.57 17.86 3.67
N THR A 160 -38.02 18.97 4.25
CA THR A 160 -39.10 19.78 3.67
C THR A 160 -38.56 21.13 3.23
N TRP A 161 -38.73 21.44 1.95
CA TRP A 161 -38.36 22.73 1.36
C TRP A 161 -39.63 23.49 0.99
N GLY A 162 -40.06 24.41 1.85
CA GLY A 162 -41.35 25.09 1.69
C GLY A 162 -42.50 24.09 1.76
N SER A 163 -43.24 23.91 0.66
CA SER A 163 -44.34 22.93 0.57
C SER A 163 -43.94 21.60 -0.07
N LEU A 164 -42.67 21.41 -0.44
CA LEU A 164 -42.18 20.21 -1.09
C LEU A 164 -41.47 19.31 -0.08
N GLU A 165 -41.94 18.07 0.06
CA GLU A 165 -41.22 17.02 0.76
C GLU A 165 -40.20 16.37 -0.18
N LEU A 166 -38.96 16.31 0.28
CA LEU A 166 -37.83 15.67 -0.39
C LEU A 166 -37.48 14.39 0.35
N THR A 167 -37.79 13.25 -0.25
CA THR A 167 -37.41 11.94 0.26
C THR A 167 -36.17 11.42 -0.47
N PRO A 168 -35.29 10.64 0.19
CA PRO A 168 -34.17 10.04 -0.49
C PRO A 168 -34.59 9.13 -1.66
N LEU A 169 -33.81 9.11 -2.74
CA LEU A 169 -34.06 8.27 -3.92
C LEU A 169 -33.73 6.78 -3.69
N GLY A 170 -33.07 6.46 -2.58
CA GLY A 170 -32.57 5.14 -2.23
C GLY A 170 -31.62 5.22 -1.04
N GLN A 171 -30.86 4.15 -0.79
CA GLN A 171 -29.82 4.10 0.25
C GLN A 171 -28.51 4.78 -0.19
N GLY A 172 -27.69 5.17 0.79
CA GLY A 172 -26.34 5.72 0.56
C GLY A 172 -26.25 7.24 0.50
N ALA A 173 -27.33 7.96 0.85
CA ALA A 173 -27.35 9.42 0.80
C ALA A 173 -26.37 10.08 1.79
N GLY A 174 -26.02 9.39 2.89
CA GLY A 174 -25.03 9.88 3.87
C GLY A 174 -23.62 10.02 3.30
N SER A 175 -23.28 9.25 2.27
CA SER A 175 -21.98 9.31 1.59
C SER A 175 -21.99 10.19 0.34
N PHE A 176 -23.05 10.98 0.12
CA PHE A 176 -23.11 11.92 -0.99
C PHE A 176 -21.95 12.93 -0.91
N GLY A 177 -21.22 13.08 -2.02
CA GLY A 177 -20.01 13.91 -2.10
C GLY A 177 -18.71 13.11 -1.99
N LEU A 178 -18.75 11.81 -1.68
CA LEU A 178 -17.57 10.96 -1.77
C LEU A 178 -17.07 10.91 -3.23
N PRO A 179 -15.80 11.24 -3.52
CA PRO A 179 -15.33 11.39 -4.89
C PRO A 179 -15.18 10.03 -5.59
N GLY A 180 -15.52 9.94 -6.87
CA GLY A 180 -15.56 8.68 -7.63
C GLY A 180 -14.42 8.46 -8.64
N ASP A 181 -13.56 9.44 -8.87
CA ASP A 181 -12.46 9.35 -9.84
C ASP A 181 -11.23 8.58 -9.28
N TYR A 182 -10.26 8.24 -10.13
CA TYR A 182 -9.08 7.45 -9.74
C TYR A 182 -7.87 8.29 -9.30
N THR A 183 -8.01 9.60 -9.11
CA THR A 183 -6.90 10.44 -8.65
C THR A 183 -6.44 10.04 -7.24
N PRO A 184 -5.17 10.28 -6.87
CA PRO A 184 -4.68 9.93 -5.54
C PRO A 184 -5.45 10.57 -4.37
N PRO A 185 -5.85 11.86 -4.42
CA PRO A 185 -6.71 12.45 -3.39
C PRO A 185 -8.06 11.73 -3.24
N SER A 186 -8.73 11.43 -4.36
CA SER A 186 -10.03 10.77 -4.33
C SER A 186 -9.93 9.34 -3.80
N ARG A 187 -8.91 8.58 -4.22
CA ARG A 187 -8.64 7.24 -3.67
C ARG A 187 -8.32 7.29 -2.17
N PHE A 188 -7.51 8.26 -1.73
CA PHE A 188 -7.20 8.43 -0.30
C PHE A 188 -8.47 8.64 0.53
N VAL A 189 -9.34 9.58 0.11
CA VAL A 189 -10.60 9.90 0.80
C VAL A 189 -11.53 8.67 0.82
N ARG A 190 -11.71 7.98 -0.31
CA ARG A 190 -12.54 6.76 -0.38
C ARG A 190 -12.04 5.68 0.56
N THR A 191 -10.75 5.33 0.50
CA THR A 191 -10.18 4.30 1.35
C THR A 191 -10.24 4.69 2.83
N ALA A 192 -9.95 5.95 3.19
CA ALA A 192 -10.04 6.44 4.56
C ALA A 192 -11.47 6.36 5.10
N PHE A 193 -12.46 6.81 4.33
CA PHE A 193 -13.87 6.75 4.72
C PHE A 193 -14.33 5.30 4.91
N LEU A 194 -14.10 4.44 3.91
CA LEU A 194 -14.52 3.04 3.96
C LEU A 194 -13.84 2.30 5.13
N LYS A 195 -12.51 2.41 5.28
CA LYS A 195 -11.77 1.78 6.37
C LYS A 195 -12.28 2.17 7.77
N THR A 196 -12.68 3.43 7.96
CA THR A 196 -13.12 3.93 9.27
C THR A 196 -14.60 3.67 9.57
N HIS A 197 -15.40 3.39 8.54
CA HIS A 197 -16.84 3.16 8.67
C HIS A 197 -17.25 1.69 8.44
N THR A 198 -16.34 0.83 7.98
CA THR A 198 -16.52 -0.62 8.00
C THR A 198 -16.31 -1.15 9.43
N PRO A 199 -17.25 -1.94 9.99
CA PRO A 199 -17.07 -2.56 11.29
C PRO A 199 -15.80 -3.41 11.36
N ILE A 200 -15.12 -3.41 12.52
CA ILE A 200 -13.94 -4.24 12.75
C ILE A 200 -14.38 -5.72 12.68
N PRO A 201 -13.84 -6.51 11.74
CA PRO A 201 -14.22 -7.92 11.60
C PRO A 201 -13.78 -8.76 12.79
N ALA A 202 -14.56 -9.78 13.16
CA ALA A 202 -14.30 -10.59 14.34
C ALA A 202 -13.25 -11.68 14.09
N GLY A 203 -13.15 -12.14 12.85
CA GLY A 203 -12.27 -13.23 12.44
C GLY A 203 -11.24 -12.85 11.39
N ARG A 204 -10.19 -13.67 11.30
CA ARG A 204 -9.14 -13.56 10.28
C ARG A 204 -9.70 -13.54 8.86
N GLU A 205 -10.60 -14.47 8.54
CA GLU A 205 -11.16 -14.61 7.19
C GLU A 205 -12.03 -13.40 6.82
N GLU A 206 -12.93 -12.99 7.71
CA GLU A 206 -13.74 -11.79 7.54
C GLU A 206 -12.87 -10.54 7.40
N ALA A 207 -11.77 -10.43 8.15
CA ALA A 207 -10.83 -9.32 8.05
C ALA A 207 -10.18 -9.23 6.67
N VAL A 208 -9.70 -10.36 6.14
CA VAL A 208 -9.12 -10.42 4.79
C VAL A 208 -10.16 -10.05 3.74
N LEU A 209 -11.38 -10.58 3.83
CA LEU A 209 -12.46 -10.30 2.87
C LEU A 209 -12.90 -8.83 2.92
N ALA A 210 -13.11 -8.26 4.11
CA ALA A 210 -13.46 -6.86 4.28
C ALA A 210 -12.38 -5.93 3.70
N CYS A 211 -11.11 -6.27 3.90
CA CYS A 211 -10.00 -5.54 3.31
C CYS A 211 -10.04 -5.55 1.77
N PHE A 212 -10.28 -6.71 1.14
CA PHE A 212 -10.45 -6.78 -0.32
C PHE A 212 -11.64 -5.92 -0.79
N HIS A 213 -12.79 -5.98 -0.12
CA HIS A 213 -13.95 -5.16 -0.47
C HIS A 213 -13.71 -3.65 -0.34
N ILE A 214 -12.95 -3.21 0.66
CA ILE A 214 -12.55 -1.80 0.77
C ILE A 214 -11.69 -1.41 -0.43
N MET A 215 -10.71 -2.23 -0.81
CA MET A 215 -9.79 -1.92 -1.90
C MET A 215 -10.41 -2.04 -3.30
N GLU A 216 -11.50 -2.79 -3.46
CA GLU A 216 -12.29 -2.82 -4.70
C GLU A 216 -12.78 -1.41 -5.10
N SER A 217 -13.06 -0.53 -4.14
CA SER A 217 -13.49 0.87 -4.39
C SER A 217 -12.43 1.77 -5.05
N VAL A 218 -11.17 1.33 -5.06
CA VAL A 218 -10.04 2.06 -5.63
C VAL A 218 -9.26 1.20 -6.63
N SER A 219 -9.79 0.03 -6.99
CA SER A 219 -9.23 -0.83 -8.02
C SER A 219 -9.52 -0.26 -9.41
N ILE A 220 -8.48 -0.14 -10.23
CA ILE A 220 -8.56 0.49 -11.54
C ILE A 220 -8.65 -0.61 -12.61
N PRO A 221 -9.75 -0.74 -13.35
CA PRO A 221 -9.82 -1.64 -14.50
C PRO A 221 -8.99 -1.10 -15.66
N LYS A 222 -8.56 -1.96 -16.60
CA LYS A 222 -7.91 -1.49 -17.84
C LYS A 222 -8.91 -0.66 -18.66
N GLY A 223 -8.55 0.58 -18.98
CA GLY A 223 -9.30 1.44 -19.91
C GLY A 223 -9.63 2.84 -19.39
N PRO A 224 -10.27 3.02 -18.21
CA PRO A 224 -10.68 4.34 -17.72
C PRO A 224 -9.53 5.29 -17.36
N VAL A 225 -8.31 4.78 -17.14
CA VAL A 225 -7.12 5.59 -16.88
C VAL A 225 -6.05 5.24 -17.91
N ILE A 226 -5.73 6.20 -18.77
CA ILE A 226 -4.70 6.09 -19.80
C ILE A 226 -3.58 7.08 -19.49
N THR A 227 -2.34 6.58 -19.47
CA THR A 227 -1.16 7.41 -19.20
C THR A 227 -0.83 8.34 -20.37
N GLY A 228 0.03 9.34 -20.13
CA GLY A 228 0.59 10.17 -21.21
C GLY A 228 1.41 9.41 -22.26
N ARG A 229 1.72 8.12 -22.02
CA ARG A 229 2.37 7.21 -22.99
C ARG A 229 1.37 6.32 -23.74
N ASN A 230 0.07 6.61 -23.62
CA ASN A 230 -1.03 5.85 -24.24
C ASN A 230 -1.07 4.37 -23.81
N THR A 231 -0.80 4.11 -22.53
CA THR A 231 -0.93 2.78 -21.91
C THR A 231 -1.97 2.80 -20.80
N PRO A 232 -2.69 1.70 -20.55
CA PRO A 232 -3.61 1.64 -19.41
C PRO A 232 -2.83 1.65 -18.09
N ASP A 233 -3.26 2.49 -17.16
CA ASP A 233 -2.91 2.38 -15.75
C ASP A 233 -4.00 1.57 -15.06
N TYR A 234 -3.64 0.51 -14.35
CA TYR A 234 -4.59 -0.45 -13.80
C TYR A 234 -4.04 -1.13 -12.55
N THR A 235 -4.94 -1.65 -11.70
CA THR A 235 -4.54 -2.37 -10.49
C THR A 235 -4.00 -3.75 -10.86
N GLN A 236 -2.67 -3.90 -10.86
CA GLN A 236 -2.01 -5.16 -11.24
C GLN A 236 -2.23 -6.28 -10.22
N TYR A 237 -2.19 -5.94 -8.94
CA TYR A 237 -2.50 -6.84 -7.84
C TYR A 237 -3.09 -6.06 -6.66
N THR A 238 -3.73 -6.79 -5.73
CA THR A 238 -4.14 -6.27 -4.43
C THR A 238 -3.71 -7.27 -3.38
N ALA A 239 -3.07 -6.78 -2.32
CA ALA A 239 -2.50 -7.62 -1.28
C ALA A 239 -2.85 -7.13 0.11
N PHE A 240 -2.91 -8.07 1.05
CA PHE A 240 -3.06 -7.81 2.48
C PHE A 240 -2.08 -8.66 3.26
N ILE A 241 -1.54 -8.05 4.31
CA ILE A 241 -0.54 -8.67 5.14
C ILE A 241 -1.02 -8.66 6.58
N ASN A 242 -1.21 -9.85 7.15
CA ASN A 242 -1.43 -9.99 8.58
C ASN A 242 -0.08 -9.93 9.27
N LEU A 243 0.23 -8.78 9.88
CA LEU A 243 1.51 -8.56 10.55
C LEU A 243 1.71 -9.45 11.78
N SER A 244 0.63 -9.86 12.44
CA SER A 244 0.69 -10.71 13.65
C SER A 244 1.03 -12.16 13.33
N SER A 245 0.43 -12.72 12.27
CA SER A 245 0.71 -14.09 11.83
C SER A 245 1.81 -14.17 10.76
N ARG A 246 2.16 -13.04 10.13
CA ARG A 246 3.08 -12.92 8.97
C ARG A 246 2.55 -13.68 7.76
N GLU A 247 1.27 -13.48 7.50
CA GLU A 247 0.56 -14.11 6.39
C GLU A 247 0.25 -13.06 5.33
N TYR A 248 0.41 -13.46 4.10
CA TYR A 248 0.27 -12.64 2.92
C TYR A 248 -0.90 -13.19 2.10
N PHE A 249 -1.83 -12.34 1.70
CA PHE A 249 -3.00 -12.68 0.88
C PHE A 249 -3.01 -11.77 -0.34
N PHE A 250 -3.17 -12.31 -1.55
CA PHE A 250 -3.20 -11.48 -2.74
C PHE A 250 -4.11 -12.01 -3.83
N ARG A 251 -4.59 -11.08 -4.66
CA ARG A 251 -5.23 -11.32 -5.96
C ARG A 251 -4.46 -10.58 -7.02
N THR A 252 -4.53 -11.05 -8.26
CA THR A 252 -3.97 -10.33 -9.41
C THR A 252 -5.06 -9.94 -10.38
N TYR A 253 -4.74 -9.04 -11.31
CA TYR A 253 -5.73 -8.53 -12.26
C TYR A 253 -6.45 -9.65 -13.02
N ASP A 254 -5.71 -10.68 -13.46
CA ASP A 254 -6.27 -11.78 -14.26
C ASP A 254 -6.78 -12.94 -13.39
N ASN A 255 -6.53 -12.94 -12.06
CA ASN A 255 -6.96 -14.00 -11.16
C ASN A 255 -7.52 -13.46 -9.83
N SER A 256 -8.84 -13.57 -9.68
CA SER A 256 -9.57 -13.16 -8.47
C SER A 256 -9.52 -14.16 -7.32
N CYS A 257 -8.90 -15.33 -7.49
CA CYS A 257 -8.67 -16.27 -6.40
C CYS A 257 -7.70 -15.64 -5.38
N ILE A 258 -8.11 -15.57 -4.11
CA ILE A 258 -7.21 -15.10 -3.05
C ILE A 258 -6.16 -16.20 -2.82
N THR A 259 -4.94 -15.92 -3.23
CA THR A 259 -3.77 -16.77 -2.94
C THR A 259 -3.18 -16.35 -1.60
N SER A 260 -2.66 -17.30 -0.82
CA SER A 260 -2.01 -17.00 0.45
C SER A 260 -0.63 -17.65 0.59
N ALA A 261 0.24 -17.01 1.36
CA ALA A 261 1.55 -17.51 1.74
C ALA A 261 1.88 -17.04 3.17
N SER A 262 2.72 -17.78 3.89
CA SER A 262 3.08 -17.46 5.28
C SER A 262 4.59 -17.54 5.45
N LEU A 263 5.16 -16.61 6.23
CA LEU A 263 6.57 -16.66 6.55
C LEU A 263 6.82 -17.82 7.55
N PRO A 264 7.71 -18.79 7.24
CA PRO A 264 7.93 -19.94 8.12
C PRO A 264 8.48 -19.54 9.49
N GLY A 265 7.94 -20.14 10.55
CA GLY A 265 8.38 -19.87 11.93
C GLY A 265 9.86 -20.22 12.17
N ASN A 266 10.31 -21.37 11.66
CA ASN A 266 11.71 -21.80 11.77
C ASN A 266 12.53 -21.32 10.57
N PRO A 267 13.81 -20.93 10.77
CA PRO A 267 14.70 -20.62 9.67
C PRO A 267 14.94 -21.87 8.81
N ASP A 268 14.82 -21.71 7.50
CA ASP A 268 15.24 -22.75 6.56
C ASP A 268 16.74 -23.01 6.73
N THR A 269 17.15 -24.26 6.54
CA THR A 269 18.57 -24.65 6.55
C THR A 269 19.34 -24.07 5.36
N GLU A 270 18.62 -23.60 4.33
CA GLU A 270 19.18 -22.98 3.13
C GLU A 270 19.12 -21.45 3.22
N SER A 271 20.29 -20.82 3.10
CA SER A 271 20.40 -19.37 2.97
C SER A 271 20.13 -18.94 1.54
N GLY A 272 19.20 -18.01 1.32
CA GLY A 272 18.98 -17.41 0.01
C GLY A 272 17.55 -16.89 -0.18
N MET A 273 17.37 -16.11 -1.24
CA MET A 273 16.04 -15.68 -1.67
C MET A 273 15.32 -16.86 -2.36
N LYS A 274 14.05 -17.08 -2.00
CA LYS A 274 13.20 -18.11 -2.61
C LYS A 274 12.02 -17.45 -3.30
N SER A 275 11.85 -17.74 -4.58
CA SER A 275 10.63 -17.35 -5.32
C SER A 275 9.53 -18.34 -4.97
N LEU A 276 8.44 -17.85 -4.38
CA LEU A 276 7.29 -18.69 -3.98
C LEU A 276 6.28 -18.87 -5.11
N ALA A 277 6.09 -17.84 -5.93
CA ALA A 277 5.18 -17.84 -7.06
C ALA A 277 5.51 -16.69 -8.01
N VAL A 278 5.09 -16.82 -9.27
CA VAL A 278 4.97 -15.68 -10.17
C VAL A 278 3.68 -14.91 -9.86
N LEU A 279 3.72 -13.59 -9.97
CA LEU A 279 2.58 -12.73 -9.66
C LEU A 279 1.43 -12.97 -10.66
N ASN A 280 1.72 -12.91 -11.96
CA ASN A 280 0.70 -13.12 -12.99
C ASN A 280 0.29 -14.59 -13.06
N GLN A 281 -0.90 -14.88 -12.52
CA GLN A 281 -1.51 -16.20 -12.58
C GLN A 281 -2.71 -16.20 -13.54
N PRO A 282 -2.97 -17.30 -14.25
CA PRO A 282 -4.13 -17.40 -15.12
C PRO A 282 -5.44 -17.34 -14.32
N ALA A 283 -6.51 -16.92 -14.99
CA ALA A 283 -7.85 -16.91 -14.41
C ALA A 283 -8.29 -18.31 -13.96
N ALA A 284 -8.89 -18.39 -12.78
CA ALA A 284 -9.54 -19.59 -12.27
C ALA A 284 -11.05 -19.35 -12.15
N PHE A 285 -11.85 -20.25 -12.73
CA PHE A 285 -13.31 -20.20 -12.64
C PHE A 285 -13.83 -21.47 -11.97
N CYS A 286 -14.57 -21.33 -10.87
CA CYS A 286 -15.30 -22.44 -10.28
C CYS A 286 -16.50 -22.80 -11.15
N ARG A 287 -16.71 -24.09 -11.44
CA ARG A 287 -17.92 -24.60 -12.08
C ARG A 287 -18.88 -25.13 -11.02
N LEU A 288 -20.16 -24.77 -11.13
CA LEU A 288 -21.20 -25.42 -10.34
C LEU A 288 -21.29 -26.91 -10.76
N PRO A 289 -21.56 -27.82 -9.81
CA PRO A 289 -21.90 -29.20 -10.15
C PRO A 289 -23.13 -29.26 -11.06
N GLU A 290 -23.15 -30.19 -12.03
CA GLU A 290 -24.25 -30.32 -13.00
C GLU A 290 -25.57 -30.80 -12.39
N SER A 291 -25.56 -31.36 -11.16
CA SER A 291 -26.75 -31.78 -10.43
C SER A 291 -26.82 -31.11 -9.06
N LEU A 292 -27.66 -30.07 -8.97
CA LEU A 292 -28.16 -29.58 -7.68
C LEU A 292 -29.41 -30.40 -7.35
N GLY A 293 -29.40 -31.08 -6.20
CA GLY A 293 -30.62 -31.66 -5.64
C GLY A 293 -31.71 -30.58 -5.50
N THR A 294 -32.97 -30.99 -5.63
CA THR A 294 -34.13 -30.08 -5.45
C THR A 294 -34.13 -29.48 -4.05
N PHE A 295 -34.33 -28.14 -3.98
CA PHE A 295 -34.56 -27.38 -2.74
C PHE A 295 -35.86 -27.79 -2.05
#